data_AF-A0A804N5S5-F1
#
_entry.id   AF-A0A804N5S5-F1
#
_cell.length_a   1.000
_cell.length_b   1.000
_cell.length_c   1.000
_cell.angle_alpha   90.00
_cell.angle_beta   90.00
_cell.angle_gamma   90.00
#
_symmetry.space_group_name_H-M   'P 1'
#
loop_
_entity.id
_entity.type
_entity.pdbx_description
1 polymer ?
#
loop_
_entity_poly.entity_id
_entity_poly.type
_entity_poly.pdbx_seq_one_letter_code
_entity_poly.pdbx_strand_id
1 'polypeptide(L)'
;MDAKRSGASLSIETCPHYLTFSSEEVPDGDTRFKCSPPICGDTNRENLWKALLDGHIDMLSSDHSPSTPDLKLMEEGDFLRAWGGISSLQGAILPGYHADIVVWNPKQNFNLTITMLYIINIRIFQRI
;
A
#
# COMPACT_ATOMS: atom_id res chain seq x y z
N MET A 1 -14.00 7.02 14.39
CA MET A 1 -14.65 5.89 15.10
C MET A 1 -16.05 5.62 14.58
N ASP A 2 -16.80 6.65 14.18
CA ASP A 2 -18.24 6.50 13.94
C ASP A 2 -18.59 5.67 12.71
N ALA A 3 -17.86 5.76 11.60
CA ALA A 3 -18.25 5.09 10.37
C ALA A 3 -18.41 3.56 10.54
N LYS A 4 -17.37 2.79 10.95
CA LYS A 4 -17.57 1.34 11.11
C LYS A 4 -18.45 0.97 12.31
N ARG A 5 -18.36 1.72 13.43
CA ARG A 5 -19.22 1.46 14.61
C ARG A 5 -20.70 1.73 14.32
N SER A 6 -21.01 2.64 13.38
CA SER A 6 -22.37 2.89 12.89
C SER A 6 -22.82 1.88 11.84
N GLY A 7 -22.03 0.83 11.58
CA GLY A 7 -22.34 -0.17 10.56
C GLY A 7 -21.93 0.23 9.15
N ALA A 8 -21.15 1.30 8.94
CA ALA A 8 -20.64 1.61 7.61
C ALA A 8 -19.70 0.50 7.14
N SER A 9 -20.06 -0.04 5.98
CA SER A 9 -19.32 -1.11 5.31
C SER A 9 -18.06 -0.51 4.70
N LEU A 10 -16.93 -0.58 5.42
CA LEU A 10 -15.62 -0.10 4.95
C LEU A 10 -14.62 -1.25 4.86
N SER A 11 -13.75 -1.25 3.87
CA SER A 11 -12.56 -2.11 3.78
C SER A 11 -11.29 -1.30 3.98
N ILE A 12 -10.25 -1.95 4.50
CA ILE A 12 -8.91 -1.39 4.66
C ILE A 12 -7.95 -2.23 3.85
N GLU A 13 -7.10 -1.53 3.10
CA GLU A 13 -6.11 -2.12 2.22
C GLU A 13 -4.73 -1.57 2.54
N THR A 14 -3.72 -2.41 2.41
CA THR A 14 -2.32 -2.00 2.25
C THR A 14 -1.68 -2.85 1.15
N CYS A 15 -0.41 -2.63 0.84
CA CYS A 15 0.28 -3.34 -0.22
C CYS A 15 1.69 -3.79 0.22
N PRO A 16 2.30 -4.77 -0.48
CA PRO A 16 3.56 -5.40 -0.06
C PRO A 16 4.72 -4.44 0.18
N HIS A 17 4.83 -3.36 -0.58
CA HIS A 17 5.96 -2.44 -0.44
C HIS A 17 5.96 -1.70 0.91
N TYR A 18 4.80 -1.44 1.51
CA TYR A 18 4.72 -0.86 2.85
C TYR A 18 4.95 -1.86 3.99
N LEU A 19 4.78 -3.16 3.71
CA LEU A 19 5.12 -4.25 4.64
C LEU A 19 6.59 -4.66 4.52
N THR A 20 7.24 -4.33 3.42
CA THR A 20 8.61 -4.78 3.12
C THR A 20 9.63 -3.70 3.41
N PHE A 21 9.41 -2.48 2.92
CA PHE A 21 10.40 -1.41 3.00
C PHE A 21 10.14 -0.45 4.15
N SER A 22 11.22 0.05 4.73
CA SER A 22 11.22 1.21 5.63
C SER A 22 12.02 2.34 4.98
N SER A 23 11.71 3.59 5.35
CA SER A 23 12.41 4.76 4.79
C SER A 23 13.91 4.76 5.07
N GLU A 24 14.32 4.12 6.17
CA GLU A 24 15.70 3.96 6.61
C GLU A 24 16.51 3.02 5.69
N GLU A 25 15.83 2.14 4.95
CA GLU A 25 16.44 1.21 3.99
C GLU A 25 16.46 1.76 2.55
N VAL A 26 15.83 2.92 2.29
CA VAL A 26 15.81 3.56 0.97
C VAL A 26 17.09 4.40 0.79
N PRO A 27 17.97 4.07 -0.17
CA PRO A 27 19.16 4.87 -0.40
C PRO A 27 18.82 6.28 -0.89
N ASP A 28 19.66 7.26 -0.52
CA ASP A 28 19.53 8.64 -0.98
C ASP A 28 19.50 8.70 -2.52
N GLY A 29 18.47 9.36 -3.06
CA GLY A 29 18.28 9.50 -4.51
C GLY A 29 17.75 8.24 -5.21
N ASP A 30 17.44 7.16 -4.51
CA ASP A 30 16.91 5.95 -5.14
C ASP A 30 15.41 6.05 -5.46
N THR A 31 15.11 6.74 -6.55
CA THR A 31 13.76 7.02 -7.05
C THR A 31 12.96 5.78 -7.45
N ARG A 32 13.57 4.59 -7.48
CA ARG A 32 12.82 3.32 -7.66
C ARG A 32 11.77 3.12 -6.57
N PHE A 33 12.00 3.67 -5.38
CA PHE A 33 11.11 3.61 -4.22
C PHE A 33 10.03 4.69 -4.18
N LYS A 34 9.97 5.60 -5.18
CA LYS A 34 8.94 6.65 -5.22
C LYS A 34 7.54 6.04 -5.40
N CYS A 35 6.66 6.26 -4.44
CA CYS A 35 5.24 5.90 -4.47
C CYS A 35 4.38 6.93 -3.71
N SER A 36 3.05 6.80 -3.77
CA SER A 36 2.12 7.66 -3.05
C SER A 36 1.02 6.84 -2.35
N PRO A 37 0.93 6.90 -1.01
CA PRO A 37 1.81 7.65 -0.09
C PRO A 37 3.29 7.16 -0.07
N PRO A 38 4.25 7.97 0.43
CA PRO A 38 5.65 7.56 0.51
C PRO A 38 5.88 6.47 1.58
N ILE A 39 6.91 5.65 1.38
CA ILE A 39 7.38 4.68 2.37
C ILE A 39 7.74 5.42 3.67
N CYS A 40 7.24 4.92 4.79
CA CYS A 40 7.43 5.49 6.12
C CYS A 40 8.49 4.72 6.91
N GLY A 41 8.78 5.18 8.13
CA GLY A 41 9.79 4.56 8.99
C GLY A 41 9.45 3.14 9.44
N ASP A 42 10.47 2.43 9.95
CA ASP A 42 10.36 1.02 10.37
C ASP A 42 9.27 0.77 11.41
N THR A 43 9.06 1.72 12.34
CA THR A 43 7.95 1.65 13.30
C THR A 43 6.57 1.60 12.61
N ASN A 44 6.39 2.27 11.47
CA ASN A 44 5.15 2.19 10.70
C ASN A 44 5.00 0.83 10.02
N ARG A 45 6.09 0.28 9.47
CA ARG A 45 6.12 -1.07 8.87
C ARG A 45 5.69 -2.14 9.89
N GLU A 46 6.23 -2.09 11.10
CA GLU A 46 5.85 -3.00 12.19
C GLU A 46 4.38 -2.85 12.61
N ASN A 47 3.88 -1.61 12.69
CA ASN A 47 2.47 -1.37 12.98
C ASN A 47 1.54 -1.90 11.87
N LEU A 48 1.97 -1.84 10.61
CA LEU A 48 1.23 -2.42 9.48
C LEU A 48 1.20 -3.95 9.57
N TRP A 49 2.32 -4.60 9.85
CA TRP A 49 2.37 -6.05 10.09
C TRP A 49 1.47 -6.48 11.24
N LYS A 50 1.55 -5.76 12.36
CA LYS A 50 0.68 -6.01 13.51
C LYS A 50 -0.79 -5.85 13.14
N ALA A 51 -1.15 -4.77 12.43
CA ALA A 51 -2.52 -4.56 11.98
C ALA A 51 -3.01 -5.64 11.01
N LEU A 52 -2.14 -6.14 10.12
CA LEU A 52 -2.46 -7.25 9.23
C LEU A 52 -2.74 -8.54 10.01
N LEU A 53 -1.83 -8.91 10.92
CA LEU A 53 -1.93 -10.15 11.71
C LEU A 53 -3.09 -10.12 12.72
N ASP A 54 -3.36 -8.96 13.32
CA ASP A 54 -4.49 -8.76 14.24
C ASP A 54 -5.84 -8.68 13.48
N GLY A 55 -5.82 -8.75 12.15
CA GLY A 55 -7.02 -8.78 11.32
C GLY A 55 -7.70 -7.41 11.14
N HIS A 56 -6.93 -6.33 11.21
CA HIS A 56 -7.39 -4.96 10.97
C HIS A 56 -7.24 -4.50 9.53
N ILE A 57 -6.52 -5.24 8.70
CA ILE A 57 -6.42 -5.01 7.26
C ILE A 57 -7.23 -6.09 6.54
N ASP A 58 -8.15 -5.69 5.67
CA ASP A 58 -9.03 -6.59 4.93
C ASP A 58 -8.32 -7.18 3.70
N MET A 59 -7.49 -6.36 3.05
CA MET A 59 -6.98 -6.62 1.70
C MET A 59 -5.48 -6.31 1.59
N LEU A 60 -4.78 -7.16 0.86
CA LEU A 60 -3.45 -6.87 0.33
C LEU A 60 -3.54 -6.74 -1.19
N SER A 61 -3.25 -5.57 -1.73
CA SER A 61 -3.19 -5.34 -3.18
C SER A 61 -1.74 -5.31 -3.66
N SER A 62 -1.48 -5.74 -4.89
CA SER A 62 -0.17 -5.57 -5.52
C SER A 62 0.22 -4.11 -5.70
N ASP A 63 -0.75 -3.22 -5.93
CA ASP A 63 -0.57 -1.81 -6.31
C ASP A 63 0.48 -1.66 -7.42
N HIS A 64 0.32 -2.46 -8.48
CA HIS A 64 1.31 -2.60 -9.54
C HIS A 64 1.25 -1.37 -10.44
N SER A 65 2.23 -0.47 -10.29
CA SER A 65 2.29 0.79 -11.03
C SER A 65 3.64 0.97 -11.72
N PRO A 66 3.87 0.27 -12.85
CA PRO A 66 5.14 0.24 -13.53
C PRO A 66 5.37 1.52 -14.35
N SER A 67 6.64 1.81 -14.60
CA SER A 67 7.08 2.79 -15.59
C SER A 67 8.28 2.25 -16.35
N THR A 68 8.63 2.89 -17.45
CA THR A 68 9.92 2.66 -18.08
C THR A 68 11.05 3.14 -17.15
N PRO A 69 12.25 2.55 -17.22
CA PRO A 69 13.36 2.90 -16.34
C PRO A 69 13.82 4.37 -16.46
N ASP A 70 13.72 4.96 -17.65
CA ASP A 70 14.07 6.37 -17.91
C ASP A 70 13.17 7.33 -17.12
N LEU A 71 11.88 7.02 -16.97
CA LEU A 71 10.95 7.84 -16.19
C LEU A 71 11.23 7.79 -14.68
N LYS A 72 12.06 6.87 -14.19
CA LYS A 72 12.50 6.85 -12.79
C LYS A 72 13.57 7.88 -12.50
N LEU A 73 14.29 8.42 -13.49
CA LEU A 73 15.34 9.42 -13.27
C LEU A 73 16.39 8.99 -12.22
N MET A 74 16.81 7.72 -12.25
CA MET A 74 17.71 7.15 -11.23
C MET A 74 19.09 7.80 -11.18
N GLU A 75 19.55 8.39 -12.28
CA GLU A 75 20.82 9.15 -12.32
C GLU A 75 20.66 10.55 -11.69
N GLU A 76 19.51 11.19 -11.86
CA GLU A 76 19.23 12.51 -11.28
C GLU A 76 18.90 12.40 -9.78
N GLY A 77 18.26 11.30 -9.36
CA GLY A 77 17.84 11.05 -7.99
C GLY A 77 16.73 11.98 -7.48
N ASP A 78 16.06 12.71 -8.38
CA ASP A 78 15.04 13.70 -8.02
C ASP A 78 13.66 13.07 -7.82
N PHE A 79 13.30 12.85 -6.56
CA PHE A 79 11.98 12.35 -6.16
C PHE A 79 10.81 13.27 -6.50
N LEU A 80 11.01 14.56 -6.76
CA LEU A 80 9.92 15.44 -7.19
C LEU A 80 9.60 15.22 -8.67
N ARG A 81 10.61 14.94 -9.50
CA ARG A 81 10.46 14.75 -10.96
C ARG A 81 10.23 13.31 -11.40
N ALA A 82 10.77 12.33 -10.68
CA ALA A 82 10.67 10.91 -11.07
C ALA A 82 9.22 10.42 -11.13
N TRP A 83 8.92 9.40 -11.92
CA TRP A 83 7.60 8.76 -11.92
C TRP A 83 7.33 8.00 -10.61
N GLY A 84 6.16 8.21 -10.02
CA GLY A 84 5.70 7.50 -8.82
C GLY A 84 4.95 6.20 -9.13
N GLY A 85 5.27 5.14 -8.41
CA GLY A 85 4.66 3.82 -8.57
C GLY A 85 5.72 2.72 -8.44
N ILE A 86 5.41 1.62 -7.75
CA ILE A 86 6.33 0.49 -7.61
C ILE A 86 5.80 -0.68 -8.45
N SER A 87 6.67 -1.26 -9.25
CA SER A 87 6.34 -2.48 -10.01
C SER A 87 6.22 -3.66 -9.06
N SER A 88 5.05 -4.28 -9.04
CA SER A 88 4.73 -5.45 -8.21
C SER A 88 4.25 -6.63 -9.06
N LEU A 89 3.55 -7.60 -8.47
CA LEU A 89 2.94 -8.71 -9.18
C LEU A 89 1.72 -8.23 -9.99
N GLN A 90 1.63 -8.66 -11.25
CA GLN A 90 0.48 -8.41 -12.12
C GLN A 90 -0.13 -9.74 -12.56
N GLY A 91 -1.45 -9.86 -12.49
CA GLY A 91 -2.19 -11.00 -13.01
C GLY A 91 -2.63 -10.76 -14.45
N ALA A 92 -2.81 -11.84 -15.23
CA ALA A 92 -3.45 -11.80 -16.53
C ALA A 92 -4.83 -12.45 -16.43
N ILE A 93 -5.86 -11.76 -16.93
CA ILE A 93 -7.22 -12.28 -17.03
C ILE A 93 -7.43 -12.93 -18.40
N LEU A 94 -6.93 -12.29 -19.46
CA LEU A 94 -6.97 -12.72 -20.85
C LEU A 94 -5.71 -12.19 -21.58
N PRO A 95 -5.38 -12.69 -22.78
CA PRO A 95 -4.28 -12.13 -23.57
C PRO A 95 -4.45 -10.62 -23.79
N GLY A 96 -3.50 -9.83 -23.30
CA GLY A 96 -3.54 -8.35 -23.36
C GLY A 96 -4.37 -7.67 -22.27
N TYR A 97 -5.02 -8.42 -21.38
CA TYR A 97 -5.80 -7.90 -20.26
C TYR A 97 -5.15 -8.29 -18.95
N HIS A 98 -4.63 -7.28 -18.27
CA HIS A 98 -3.97 -7.43 -16.98
C HIS A 98 -4.79 -6.83 -15.86
N ALA A 99 -4.58 -7.33 -14.65
CA ALA A 99 -5.19 -6.82 -13.44
C ALA A 99 -4.23 -6.94 -12.26
N ASP A 100 -4.43 -6.05 -11.30
CA ASP A 100 -3.77 -6.12 -10.01
C ASP A 100 -4.32 -7.30 -9.19
N ILE A 101 -3.44 -7.92 -8.42
CA ILE A 101 -3.80 -9.06 -7.58
C ILE A 101 -4.14 -8.56 -6.19
N VAL A 102 -5.31 -8.97 -5.71
CA VAL A 102 -5.78 -8.66 -4.36
C VAL A 102 -6.03 -9.95 -3.60
N VAL A 103 -5.42 -10.08 -2.42
CA VAL A 103 -5.78 -11.10 -1.44
C VAL A 103 -6.74 -10.47 -0.44
N TRP A 104 -7.95 -10.99 -0.35
CA TRP A 104 -9.02 -10.42 0.48
C TRP A 104 -9.70 -11.48 1.36
N ASN A 105 -9.96 -11.14 2.62
CA ASN A 105 -10.81 -11.94 3.51
C ASN A 105 -12.22 -11.34 3.66
N PRO A 106 -13.25 -11.88 2.99
CA PRO A 106 -14.60 -11.30 3.01
C PRO A 106 -15.33 -11.46 4.35
N LYS A 107 -14.90 -12.40 5.20
CA LYS A 107 -15.57 -12.69 6.48
C LYS A 107 -15.04 -11.83 7.63
N GLN A 108 -13.98 -11.08 7.40
CA GLN A 108 -13.30 -10.31 8.43
C GLN A 108 -14.12 -9.08 8.81
N ASN A 109 -14.27 -8.86 10.11
CA ASN A 109 -14.89 -7.68 10.69
C ASN A 109 -14.00 -7.23 11.85
N PHE A 110 -13.81 -5.92 12.02
CA PHE A 110 -12.97 -5.39 13.08
C PHE A 110 -13.39 -4.00 13.53
N ASN A 111 -12.94 -3.65 14.74
CA ASN A 111 -13.16 -2.35 15.34
C ASN A 111 -11.98 -1.43 15.02
N LEU A 112 -12.26 -0.28 14.39
CA LEU A 112 -11.27 0.78 14.20
C LEU A 112 -10.99 1.48 15.53
N THR A 113 -9.74 1.45 15.98
CA THR A 113 -9.26 2.31 17.07
C THR A 113 -8.65 3.59 16.49
N ILE A 114 -8.58 4.66 17.29
CA ILE A 114 -7.91 5.92 16.87
C ILE A 114 -6.46 5.66 16.49
N THR A 115 -5.77 4.76 17.17
CA THR A 115 -4.38 4.39 16.86
C THR A 115 -4.21 3.85 15.43
N MET A 116 -5.24 3.22 14.85
CA MET A 116 -5.19 2.75 13.46
C MET A 116 -5.32 3.86 12.43
N LEU A 117 -5.96 4.99 12.78
CA LEU A 117 -6.02 6.16 11.88
C LEU A 117 -4.64 6.80 11.69
N TYR A 118 -3.70 6.52 12.59
CA TYR A 118 -2.31 6.95 12.48
C TYR A 118 -1.41 5.92 11.79
N ILE A 119 -1.91 4.73 11.44
CA ILE A 119 -1.18 3.81 10.58
C ILE A 119 -1.22 4.42 9.17
N ILE A 120 -0.11 5.06 8.81
CA ILE A 120 0.06 5.67 7.49
C ILE A 120 0.26 4.52 6.49
N ASN A 121 -0.18 4.71 5.25
CA ASN A 121 -0.12 3.72 4.16
C ASN A 121 -1.21 2.64 4.18
N ILE A 122 -2.39 2.99 4.72
CA ILE A 122 -3.63 2.25 4.47
C ILE A 122 -4.59 3.05 3.60
N ARG A 123 -5.33 2.36 2.72
CA ARG A 123 -6.44 2.94 1.94
C ARG A 123 -7.75 2.43 2.49
N ILE A 124 -8.74 3.31 2.61
CA ILE A 124 -10.08 2.98 3.11
C ILE A 124 -11.06 3.03 1.94
N PHE A 125 -11.73 1.91 1.68
CA PHE A 125 -12.74 1.79 0.64
C PHE A 125 -14.12 1.67 1.25
N GLN A 126 -15.07 2.48 0.79
CA GLN A 126 -16.48 2.28 1.12
C GLN A 126 -17.05 1.15 0.25
N ARG A 127 -17.66 0.15 0.88
CA ARG A 127 -18.44 -0.89 0.21
C ARG A 127 -19.83 -0.31 -0.06
N ILE A 128 -20.20 -0.21 -1.34
CA ILE A 128 -21.55 0.15 -1.79
C ILE A 128 -22.54 -1.00 -1.60
#